data_AF-K1U0F2-F1
#
_entry.id   AF-K1U0F2-F1
#
_cell.length_a   1.000
_cell.length_b   1.000
_cell.length_c   1.000
_cell.angle_alpha   90.00
_cell.angle_beta   90.00
_cell.angle_gamma   90.00
#
_symmetry.space_group_name_H-M   'P 1'
#
loop_
_entity.id
_entity.type
_entity.pdbx_description
1 polymer ?
#
loop_
_entity_poly.entity_id
_entity_poly.type
_entity_poly.pdbx_seq_one_letter_code
_entity_poly.pdbx_strand_id
1 'polypeptide(L)'
;MYGSVIAKFDFPIYKTDEAIKREQDSLMKQFQPYYSVNESIGSEQVSRFLHDFSQGVPGLPKEYVGLIAHQLQRLYQTGIINTTEYNRIYKDSTSMIRIINGKNVKSVPIGSFYSTIAAYERIFYDEKLATQRQLLSRCNLNNYVEANVIYDKERSEAEKADMMRGPFF
;
A
#
# COMPACT_ATOMS: atom_id res chain seq x y z
N MET A 1 -53.53 -6.75 -53.31
CA MET A 1 -52.92 -5.45 -53.67
C MET A 1 -52.48 -4.79 -52.35
N TYR A 2 -51.20 -4.43 -52.24
CA TYR A 2 -50.49 -3.77 -51.09
C TYR A 2 -50.39 -4.60 -49.80
N GLY A 3 -49.23 -4.89 -49.20
CA GLY A 3 -47.89 -4.34 -49.34
C GLY A 3 -47.30 -4.23 -47.93
N SER A 4 -46.33 -5.09 -47.61
CA SER A 4 -45.65 -5.21 -46.32
C SER A 4 -45.10 -3.89 -45.76
N VAL A 5 -45.23 -3.64 -44.45
CA VAL A 5 -44.26 -2.80 -43.73
C VAL A 5 -43.96 -3.43 -42.37
N ILE A 6 -42.88 -4.21 -42.36
CA ILE A 6 -42.18 -4.70 -41.18
C ILE A 6 -41.58 -3.47 -40.49
N ALA A 7 -41.88 -3.27 -39.20
CA ALA A 7 -41.22 -2.24 -38.40
C ALA A 7 -39.73 -2.60 -38.25
N LYS A 8 -38.88 -2.08 -39.14
CA LYS A 8 -37.43 -2.02 -38.91
C LYS A 8 -37.15 -0.78 -38.07
N PHE A 9 -37.41 -0.88 -36.77
CA PHE A 9 -36.77 0.01 -35.80
C PHE A 9 -35.61 -0.76 -35.18
N ASP A 10 -34.48 -0.72 -35.89
CA ASP A 10 -33.18 -0.99 -35.31
C ASP A 10 -32.86 0.22 -34.42
N PHE A 11 -33.31 0.17 -33.16
CA PHE A 11 -32.87 1.15 -32.19
C PHE A 11 -31.41 0.79 -31.88
N PRO A 12 -30.43 1.62 -32.25
CA PRO A 12 -29.09 1.42 -31.72
C PRO A 12 -29.21 1.58 -30.21
N ILE A 13 -28.91 0.52 -29.46
CA ILE A 13 -28.78 0.59 -28.01
C ILE A 13 -27.49 1.38 -27.74
N TYR A 14 -27.55 2.70 -27.90
CA TYR A 14 -26.58 3.60 -27.31
C TYR A 14 -26.87 3.56 -25.82
N LYS A 15 -26.24 2.61 -25.11
CA LYS A 15 -25.98 2.78 -23.68
C LYS A 15 -25.35 4.17 -23.55
N THR A 16 -26.07 5.10 -22.94
CA THR A 16 -25.62 6.48 -22.73
C THR A 16 -24.25 6.45 -22.04
N ASP A 17 -23.32 7.30 -22.46
CA ASP A 17 -21.99 7.46 -21.82
C ASP A 17 -22.05 7.55 -20.28
N GLU A 18 -23.16 8.06 -19.73
CA GLU A 18 -23.43 8.08 -18.28
C GLU A 18 -23.62 6.69 -17.65
N ALA A 19 -24.28 5.75 -18.34
CA ALA A 19 -24.41 4.37 -17.89
C ALA A 19 -23.04 3.66 -17.94
N ILE A 20 -22.26 3.88 -19.01
CA ILE A 20 -20.89 3.35 -19.15
C ILE A 20 -19.98 3.91 -18.05
N LYS A 21 -20.06 5.21 -17.74
CA LYS A 21 -19.33 5.83 -16.63
C LYS A 21 -19.74 5.26 -15.27
N ARG A 22 -21.02 5.01 -15.01
CA ARG A 22 -21.47 4.38 -13.74
C ARG A 22 -21.03 2.93 -13.62
N GLU A 23 -21.04 2.18 -14.71
CA GLU A 23 -20.51 0.81 -14.76
C GLU A 23 -18.98 0.83 -14.52
N GLN A 24 -18.24 1.73 -15.17
CA GLN A 24 -16.79 1.91 -14.94
C GLN A 24 -16.47 2.35 -13.51
N ASP A 25 -17.23 3.29 -12.94
CA ASP A 25 -17.02 3.77 -11.56
C ASP A 25 -17.32 2.67 -10.53
N SER A 26 -18.33 1.83 -10.79
CA SER A 26 -18.61 0.64 -9.96
C SER A 26 -17.51 -0.40 -10.04
N LEU A 27 -16.97 -0.67 -11.24
CA LEU A 27 -15.86 -1.61 -11.44
C LEU A 27 -14.58 -1.10 -10.76
N MET A 28 -14.28 0.20 -10.87
CA MET A 28 -13.12 0.81 -10.21
C MET A 28 -13.25 0.85 -8.68
N LYS A 29 -14.46 0.85 -8.12
CA LYS A 29 -14.65 0.75 -6.65
C LYS A 29 -14.27 -0.61 -6.09
N GLN A 30 -14.34 -1.67 -6.89
CA GLN A 30 -13.91 -3.02 -6.47
C GLN A 30 -12.46 -3.32 -6.83
N PHE A 31 -11.79 -2.44 -7.56
CA PHE A 31 -10.40 -2.61 -7.94
C PHE A 31 -9.50 -2.62 -6.70
N GLN A 32 -8.71 -3.69 -6.57
CA GLN A 32 -7.76 -3.87 -5.49
C GLN A 32 -6.34 -3.65 -6.03
N PRO A 33 -5.69 -2.52 -5.71
CA PRO A 33 -4.34 -2.27 -6.19
C PRO A 33 -3.37 -3.35 -5.71
N TYR A 34 -2.42 -3.67 -6.59
CA TYR A 34 -1.34 -4.61 -6.30
C TYR A 34 -0.16 -3.89 -5.68
N TYR A 35 0.42 -4.52 -4.67
CA TYR A 35 1.65 -4.08 -4.04
C TYR A 35 2.60 -5.24 -3.93
N SER A 36 3.89 -4.95 -4.10
CA SER A 36 4.98 -5.89 -3.94
C SER A 36 5.73 -5.56 -2.65
N VAL A 37 5.96 -6.58 -1.82
CA VAL A 37 6.77 -6.41 -0.60
C VAL A 37 8.24 -6.54 -0.96
N ASN A 38 9.02 -5.51 -0.65
CA ASN A 38 10.46 -5.51 -0.84
C ASN A 38 11.17 -5.70 0.50
N GLU A 39 11.52 -6.95 0.81
CA GLU A 39 12.24 -7.30 2.06
C GLU A 39 13.68 -6.74 2.09
N SER A 40 14.26 -6.47 0.91
CA SER A 40 15.60 -5.88 0.80
C SER A 40 15.64 -4.47 1.39
N ILE A 41 14.60 -3.65 1.15
CA ILE A 41 14.51 -2.29 1.73
C ILE A 41 14.56 -2.36 3.25
N GLY A 42 13.77 -3.24 3.87
CA GLY A 42 13.76 -3.37 5.32
C GLY A 42 15.11 -3.80 5.90
N SER A 43 15.74 -4.78 5.26
CA SER A 43 17.06 -5.29 5.68
C SER A 43 18.16 -4.23 5.51
N GLU A 44 18.11 -3.46 4.41
CA GLU A 44 19.05 -2.38 4.14
C GLU A 44 18.87 -1.23 5.13
N GLN A 45 17.64 -0.79 5.38
CA GLN A 45 17.35 0.31 6.31
C GLN A 45 17.72 -0.04 7.75
N VAL A 46 17.44 -1.28 8.20
CA VAL A 46 17.90 -1.77 9.51
C VAL A 46 19.42 -1.84 9.59
N SER A 47 20.09 -2.33 8.55
CA SER A 47 21.56 -2.39 8.52
C SER A 47 22.19 -1.01 8.50
N ARG A 48 21.63 -0.06 7.73
CA ARG A 48 22.05 1.34 7.72
C ARG A 48 21.90 1.96 9.10
N PHE A 49 20.75 1.77 9.74
CA PHE A 49 20.52 2.23 11.11
C PHE A 49 21.58 1.66 12.08
N LEU A 50 21.84 0.36 12.05
CA LEU A 50 22.87 -0.27 12.88
C LEU A 50 24.28 0.25 12.59
N HIS A 51 24.57 0.59 11.33
CA HIS A 51 25.87 1.12 10.91
C HIS A 51 26.07 2.58 11.37
N ASP A 52 25.11 3.45 11.06
CA ASP A 52 25.08 4.86 11.46
C ASP A 52 25.15 5.00 13.00
N PHE A 53 24.41 4.16 13.73
CA PHE A 53 24.39 4.15 15.20
C PHE A 53 25.28 3.08 15.83
N SER A 54 26.29 2.58 15.10
CA SER A 54 27.23 1.57 15.62
C SER A 54 28.04 2.07 16.82
N GLN A 55 28.32 3.37 16.87
CA GLN A 55 28.97 4.03 17.99
C GLN A 55 28.03 4.29 19.17
N GLY A 56 26.74 3.99 19.02
CA GLY A 56 25.67 4.34 19.94
C GLY A 56 24.94 5.60 19.52
N VAL A 57 23.67 5.70 19.90
CA VAL A 57 22.91 6.93 19.72
C VAL A 57 23.43 7.99 20.71
N PRO A 58 23.77 9.21 20.26
CA PRO A 58 24.26 10.26 21.15
C PRO A 58 23.26 10.53 22.29
N GLY A 59 23.70 10.31 23.53
CA GLY A 59 22.86 10.48 24.73
C GLY A 59 22.06 9.23 25.14
N LEU A 60 22.21 8.10 24.45
CA LEU A 60 21.55 6.84 24.79
C LEU A 60 22.53 5.65 24.87
N PRO A 61 22.26 4.67 25.77
CA PRO A 61 22.99 3.41 25.80
C PRO A 61 22.89 2.64 24.48
N LYS A 62 23.93 1.87 24.14
CA LYS A 62 23.96 1.03 22.93
C LYS A 62 22.85 -0.03 22.89
N GLU A 63 22.31 -0.41 24.03
CA GLU A 63 21.16 -1.32 24.14
C GLU A 63 19.92 -0.79 23.40
N TYR A 64 19.73 0.53 23.36
CA TYR A 64 18.62 1.16 22.64
C TYR A 64 18.72 0.95 21.12
N VAL A 65 19.94 0.92 20.58
CA VAL A 65 20.17 0.67 19.15
C VAL A 65 19.67 -0.73 18.78
N GLY A 66 19.97 -1.73 19.61
CA GLY A 66 19.45 -3.09 19.44
C GLY A 66 17.91 -3.15 19.52
N LEU A 67 17.31 -2.46 20.50
CA LEU A 67 15.84 -2.40 20.63
C LEU A 67 15.17 -1.79 19.39
N ILE A 68 15.68 -0.66 18.89
CA ILE A 68 15.13 0.02 17.71
C ILE A 68 15.31 -0.84 16.47
N ALA A 69 16.47 -1.45 16.28
CA ALA A 69 16.73 -2.34 15.15
C ALA A 69 15.74 -3.52 15.12
N HIS A 70 15.48 -4.15 16.27
CA HIS A 70 14.46 -5.20 16.39
C HIS A 70 13.05 -4.69 16.08
N GLN A 71 12.67 -3.50 16.55
CA GLN A 71 11.38 -2.90 16.25
C GLN A 71 11.22 -2.59 14.76
N LEU A 72 12.23 -1.96 14.15
CA LEU A 72 12.26 -1.69 12.71
C LEU A 72 12.10 -2.99 11.91
N GLN A 73 12.87 -4.03 12.25
CA GLN A 73 12.77 -5.33 11.59
C GLN A 73 11.34 -5.90 11.68
N ARG A 74 10.67 -5.76 12.82
CA ARG A 74 9.28 -6.22 13.01
C ARG A 74 8.27 -5.41 12.19
N LEU A 75 8.48 -4.10 12.09
CA LEU A 75 7.66 -3.21 11.25
C LEU A 75 7.81 -3.59 9.77
N TYR A 76 9.05 -3.81 9.32
CA TYR A 76 9.33 -4.24 7.96
C TYR A 76 8.79 -5.63 7.62
N GLN A 77 8.83 -6.57 8.57
CA GLN A 77 8.19 -7.88 8.42
C GLN A 77 6.67 -7.80 8.29
N THR A 78 6.04 -6.84 8.99
CA THR A 78 4.60 -6.59 8.84
C THR A 78 4.30 -5.92 7.50
N GLY A 79 5.16 -4.99 7.09
CA GLY A 79 5.02 -4.18 5.88
C GLY A 79 4.56 -2.76 6.19
N ILE A 80 5.23 -1.82 5.55
CA ILE A 80 5.08 -0.37 5.69
C ILE A 80 4.64 0.19 4.34
N ILE A 81 3.48 0.84 4.33
CA ILE A 81 2.93 1.53 3.17
C ILE A 81 3.16 3.03 3.36
N ASN A 82 3.44 3.75 2.27
CA ASN A 82 3.55 5.20 2.32
C ASN A 82 2.23 5.81 2.85
N THR A 83 2.29 6.73 3.81
CA THR A 83 1.08 7.35 4.37
C THR A 83 0.17 7.99 3.33
N THR A 84 0.73 8.60 2.29
CA THR A 84 -0.05 9.20 1.19
C THR A 84 -0.81 8.12 0.41
N GLU A 85 -0.16 6.99 0.12
CA GLU A 85 -0.78 5.86 -0.58
C GLU A 85 -1.79 5.15 0.33
N TYR A 86 -1.44 4.95 1.60
CA TYR A 86 -2.34 4.37 2.60
C TYR A 86 -3.65 5.15 2.66
N ASN A 87 -3.61 6.48 2.80
CA ASN A 87 -4.81 7.32 2.83
C ASN A 87 -5.58 7.35 1.50
N ARG A 88 -4.92 7.11 0.36
CA ARG A 88 -5.60 7.04 -0.95
C ARG A 88 -6.46 5.79 -1.09
N ILE A 89 -5.98 4.67 -0.56
CA ILE A 89 -6.62 3.35 -0.71
C ILE A 89 -7.54 3.04 0.49
N TYR A 90 -7.16 3.54 1.67
CA TYR A 90 -7.94 3.47 2.89
C TYR A 90 -9.13 4.42 2.78
N LYS A 91 -10.22 3.94 2.18
CA LYS A 91 -11.51 4.62 2.13
C LYS A 91 -12.39 4.17 3.29
N ASP A 92 -12.36 2.88 3.58
CA ASP A 92 -13.18 2.23 4.59
C ASP A 92 -12.38 1.11 5.28
N SER A 93 -12.86 0.65 6.45
CA SER A 93 -12.24 -0.47 7.18
C SER A 93 -12.27 -1.81 6.42
N THR A 94 -13.00 -1.87 5.30
CA THR A 94 -13.09 -3.03 4.39
C THR A 94 -12.18 -2.89 3.16
N SER A 95 -11.34 -1.86 3.08
CA SER A 95 -10.38 -1.69 1.98
C SER A 95 -9.39 -2.86 1.96
N MET A 96 -9.38 -3.60 0.85
CA MET A 96 -8.48 -4.74 0.61
C MET A 96 -7.42 -4.37 -0.43
N ILE A 97 -6.20 -4.86 -0.24
CA ILE A 97 -5.10 -4.72 -1.19
C ILE A 97 -4.52 -6.08 -1.53
N ARG A 98 -3.98 -6.20 -2.74
CA ARG A 98 -3.32 -7.44 -3.17
C ARG A 98 -1.84 -7.32 -2.92
N ILE A 99 -1.32 -8.16 -2.04
CA ILE A 99 0.10 -8.21 -1.69
C ILE A 99 0.78 -9.36 -2.42
N ILE A 100 1.85 -9.02 -3.13
CA ILE A 100 2.73 -9.92 -3.84
C ILE A 100 3.93 -10.16 -2.94
N ASN A 101 4.05 -11.39 -2.46
CA ASN A 101 5.23 -11.86 -1.74
C ASN A 101 5.87 -13.00 -2.55
N GLY A 102 6.93 -12.65 -3.27
CA GLY A 102 7.58 -13.53 -4.24
C GLY A 102 6.61 -13.96 -5.35
N LYS A 103 6.25 -15.25 -5.38
CA LYS A 103 5.32 -15.81 -6.37
C LYS A 103 3.86 -15.86 -5.89
N ASN A 104 3.61 -15.54 -4.62
CA ASN A 104 2.28 -15.64 -4.04
C ASN A 104 1.62 -14.26 -4.05
N VAL A 105 0.35 -14.24 -4.47
CA VAL A 105 -0.50 -13.05 -4.37
C VAL A 105 -1.60 -13.35 -3.36
N LYS A 106 -1.76 -12.50 -2.36
CA LYS A 106 -2.82 -12.63 -1.35
C LYS A 106 -3.58 -11.32 -1.21
N SER A 107 -4.90 -11.41 -1.14
CA SER A 107 -5.75 -10.25 -0.81
C SER A 107 -5.84 -10.14 0.71
N VAL A 108 -5.45 -8.99 1.24
CA VAL A 108 -5.37 -8.71 2.67
C VAL A 108 -5.91 -7.31 2.95
N PRO A 109 -6.51 -7.07 4.12
CA PRO A 109 -7.00 -5.74 4.45
C PRO A 109 -5.81 -4.79 4.61
N ILE A 110 -5.94 -3.57 4.06
CA ILE A 110 -4.88 -2.56 4.17
C ILE A 110 -4.53 -2.24 5.64
N GLY A 111 -5.51 -2.37 6.54
CA GLY A 111 -5.32 -2.18 7.98
C GLY A 111 -4.41 -3.22 8.65
N SER A 112 -4.01 -4.29 7.95
CA SER A 112 -2.95 -5.20 8.43
C SER A 112 -1.54 -4.62 8.30
N PHE A 113 -1.37 -3.54 7.52
CA PHE A 113 -0.09 -2.87 7.31
C PHE A 113 -0.01 -1.57 8.10
N TYR A 114 1.22 -1.13 8.37
CA TYR A 114 1.44 0.17 8.98
C TYR A 114 1.67 1.23 7.90
N SER A 115 1.14 2.44 8.12
CA SER A 115 1.57 3.61 7.35
C SER A 115 2.98 4.04 7.80
N THR A 116 3.71 4.79 6.98
CA THR A 116 5.03 5.33 7.38
C THR A 116 4.97 6.12 8.69
N ILE A 117 3.89 6.88 8.92
CA ILE A 117 3.66 7.57 10.20
C ILE A 117 3.36 6.57 11.33
N ALA A 118 2.44 5.62 11.12
CA ALA A 118 2.08 4.65 12.16
C ALA A 118 3.27 3.73 12.55
N ALA A 119 4.08 3.33 11.57
CA ALA A 119 5.30 2.57 11.79
C ALA A 119 6.29 3.36 12.64
N TYR A 120 6.49 4.65 12.32
CA TYR A 120 7.33 5.54 13.13
C TYR A 120 6.81 5.67 14.56
N GLU A 121 5.50 5.88 14.75
CA GLU A 121 4.90 5.94 16.09
C GLU A 121 5.02 4.62 16.85
N ARG A 122 4.94 3.49 16.15
CA ARG A 122 5.05 2.16 16.75
C ARG A 122 6.42 1.89 17.35
N ILE A 123 7.49 2.52 16.84
CA ILE A 123 8.81 2.49 17.47
C ILE A 123 8.75 3.06 18.89
N PHE A 124 7.96 4.11 19.12
CA PHE A 124 7.79 4.75 20.43
C PHE A 124 6.71 4.10 21.30
N TYR A 125 6.15 2.96 20.89
CA TYR A 125 5.20 2.23 21.73
C TYR A 125 5.87 1.57 22.93
N ASP A 126 7.17 1.27 22.82
CA ASP A 126 7.96 0.78 23.94
C ASP A 126 8.22 1.92 24.94
N GLU A 127 7.85 1.73 26.21
CA GLU A 127 7.94 2.74 27.27
C GLU A 127 9.37 3.29 27.45
N LYS A 128 10.38 2.43 27.21
CA LYS A 128 11.79 2.83 27.25
C LYS A 128 12.13 3.78 26.11
N LEU A 129 11.63 3.51 24.90
CA LEU A 129 11.83 4.35 23.72
C LEU A 129 11.01 5.64 23.81
N ALA A 130 9.80 5.57 24.38
CA ALA A 130 8.92 6.72 24.60
C ALA A 130 9.56 7.77 25.52
N THR A 131 10.20 7.33 26.61
CA THR A 131 10.92 8.22 27.54
C THR A 131 12.06 8.98 26.84
N GLN A 132 12.66 8.36 25.83
CA GLN A 132 13.80 8.89 25.08
C GLN A 132 13.40 9.50 23.74
N ARG A 133 12.09 9.74 23.52
CA ARG A 133 11.53 10.28 22.27
C ARG A 133 12.22 11.57 21.84
N GLN A 134 12.58 12.45 22.77
CA GLN A 134 13.22 13.73 22.44
C GLN A 134 14.63 13.54 21.84
N LEU A 135 15.41 12.57 22.33
CA LEU A 135 16.73 12.23 21.79
C LEU A 135 16.59 11.47 20.47
N LEU A 136 15.67 10.51 20.40
CA LEU A 136 15.40 9.72 19.20
C LEU A 136 14.83 10.56 18.05
N SER A 137 14.04 11.59 18.34
CA SER A 137 13.55 12.55 17.34
C SER A 137 14.71 13.30 16.67
N ARG A 138 15.78 13.61 17.41
CA ARG A 138 17.00 14.22 16.85
C ARG A 138 17.78 13.27 15.93
N CYS A 139 17.58 11.97 16.08
CA CYS A 139 18.23 10.94 15.27
C CYS A 139 17.58 10.79 13.88
N ASN A 140 16.50 11.53 13.60
CA ASN A 140 15.74 11.46 12.34
C ASN A 140 15.40 10.01 11.98
N LEU A 141 14.84 9.25 12.93
CA LEU A 141 14.44 7.86 12.72
C LEU A 141 13.49 7.69 11.52
N ASN A 142 12.75 8.74 11.16
CA ASN A 142 11.93 8.79 9.95
C ASN A 142 12.71 8.51 8.65
N ASN A 143 14.01 8.81 8.60
CA ASN A 143 14.85 8.52 7.43
C ASN A 143 15.10 7.01 7.25
N TYR A 144 14.88 6.22 8.30
CA TYR A 144 15.01 4.77 8.29
C TYR A 144 13.66 4.06 8.27
N VAL A 145 12.53 4.79 8.32
CA VAL A 145 11.18 4.24 8.22
C VAL A 145 10.65 4.55 6.84
N GLU A 146 11.05 3.71 5.89
CA GLU A 146 10.64 3.81 4.50
C GLU A 146 9.57 2.77 4.15
N ALA A 147 8.72 3.10 3.17
CA ALA A 147 7.73 2.16 2.68
C ALA A 147 8.43 1.00 1.94
N ASN A 148 8.25 -0.22 2.42
CA ASN A 148 8.72 -1.43 1.73
C ASN A 148 7.62 -2.12 0.92
N VAL A 149 6.37 -1.72 1.11
CA VAL A 149 5.23 -2.18 0.32
C VAL A 149 5.06 -1.20 -0.83
N ILE A 150 5.58 -1.60 -2.00
CA ILE A 150 5.67 -0.74 -3.19
C ILE A 150 4.50 -1.04 -4.11
N TYR A 151 3.83 0.00 -4.61
CA TYR A 151 2.74 -0.15 -5.57
C TYR A 151 3.26 -0.78 -6.87
N ASP A 152 2.72 -1.94 -7.22
CA ASP A 152 3.02 -2.64 -8.46
C ASP A 152 2.16 -2.04 -9.57
N LYS A 153 2.67 -0.96 -10.16
CA LYS A 153 1.98 -0.22 -11.21
C LYS A 153 1.70 -1.08 -12.42
N GLU A 154 2.66 -1.91 -12.84
CA GLU A 154 2.50 -2.76 -14.03
C GLU A 154 1.34 -3.74 -13.89
N ARG A 155 1.27 -4.51 -12.79
CA ARG A 155 0.16 -5.44 -12.58
C ARG A 155 -1.16 -4.73 -12.32
N SER A 156 -1.13 -3.65 -11.56
CA SER A 156 -2.32 -2.87 -11.26
C SER A 156 -2.91 -2.24 -12.52
N GLU A 157 -2.09 -1.65 -13.39
CA GLU A 157 -2.54 -1.08 -14.66
C GLU A 157 -2.94 -2.16 -15.65
N ALA A 158 -2.28 -3.32 -15.68
CA ALA A 158 -2.68 -4.44 -16.53
C ALA A 158 -4.07 -4.97 -16.15
N GLU A 159 -4.32 -5.23 -14.85
CA GLU A 159 -5.66 -5.68 -14.40
C GLU A 159 -6.71 -4.60 -14.64
N LYS A 160 -6.38 -3.33 -14.36
CA LYS A 160 -7.28 -2.20 -14.64
C LYS A 160 -7.60 -2.08 -16.13
N ALA A 161 -6.61 -2.25 -17.00
CA ALA A 161 -6.79 -2.22 -18.45
C ALA A 161 -7.63 -3.41 -18.94
N ASP A 162 -7.45 -4.59 -18.37
CA ASP A 162 -8.26 -5.78 -18.66
C ASP A 162 -9.72 -5.59 -18.22
N MET A 163 -9.94 -5.12 -16.99
CA MET A 163 -11.27 -4.78 -16.47
C MET A 163 -11.97 -3.69 -17.31
N MET A 164 -11.22 -2.71 -17.82
CA MET A 164 -11.76 -1.66 -18.69
C MET A 164 -11.98 -2.10 -20.13
N ARG A 165 -11.31 -3.17 -20.60
CA ARG A 165 -11.47 -3.67 -21.96
C ARG A 165 -12.77 -4.42 -22.16
N GLY A 166 -13.28 -5.12 -21.14
CA GLY A 166 -14.53 -5.89 -21.23
C GLY A 166 -14.49 -6.97 -22.33
N PRO A 167 -15.44 -7.94 -22.36
CA PRO A 167 -15.51 -8.90 -23.45
C PRO A 167 -15.87 -8.15 -24.74
N PHE A 168 -14.92 -8.05 -25.66
CA PHE A 168 -15.22 -7.75 -27.05
C PHE A 168 -16.16 -8.86 -27.57
N PHE A 169 -17.45 -8.53 -27.70
CA PHE A 169 -18.39 -9.26 -28.55
C PHE A 169 -18.37 -8.65 -29.95
#